data_AF-A0A2X1QLM2-F1
#
_entry.id   AF-A0A2X1QLM2-F1
#
_cell.length_a   1.000
_cell.length_b   1.000
_cell.length_c   1.000
_cell.angle_alpha   90.00
_cell.angle_beta   90.00
_cell.angle_gamma   90.00
#
_symmetry.space_group_name_H-M   'P 1'
#
loop_
_entity.id
_entity.type
_entity.pdbx_description
1 polymer ?
#
loop_
_entity_poly.entity_id
_entity_poly.type
_entity_poly.pdbx_seq_one_letter_code
_entity_poly.pdbx_strand_id
1 'polypeptide(L)'
;MKVDGLYVGGSTGENFMLSTEEKKEIFRIAKDEAKDQIALIAQVGSVNLKEAVELGKYATELGYDCLSAVTPFYYKFSFPEIKHYYDTIIAETGNNMIVYSIPFLTGVNMGIEQFGELYKNPKVLGVKFTAGDFYLLERLKKSLSKPLNLGRFR
;
A
#
# COMPACT_ATOMS: atom_id res chain seq x y z
N MET A 1 21.81 -8.65 -12.77
CA MET A 1 20.84 -8.58 -11.67
C MET A 1 19.47 -8.30 -12.30
N LYS A 2 18.45 -9.14 -12.04
CA LYS A 2 17.09 -8.97 -12.57
C LYS A 2 16.19 -8.45 -11.44
N VAL A 3 15.31 -7.51 -11.74
CA VAL A 3 14.35 -6.94 -10.78
C VAL A 3 13.07 -7.80 -10.79
N ASP A 4 12.51 -8.11 -9.62
CA ASP A 4 11.29 -8.93 -9.48
C ASP A 4 9.99 -8.14 -9.70
N GLY A 5 9.99 -6.84 -9.38
CA GLY A 5 8.83 -5.96 -9.52
C GLY A 5 9.16 -4.50 -9.23
N LEU A 6 8.21 -3.61 -9.52
CA LEU A 6 8.32 -2.18 -9.24
C LEU A 6 7.25 -1.75 -8.23
N TYR A 7 7.69 -0.99 -7.23
CA TYR A 7 6.82 -0.25 -6.34
C TYR A 7 6.76 1.20 -6.81
N VAL A 8 5.66 1.57 -7.47
CA VAL A 8 5.51 2.84 -8.20
C VAL A 8 4.85 3.88 -7.30
N GLY A 9 5.34 5.13 -7.33
CA GLY A 9 4.76 6.24 -6.55
C GLY A 9 5.02 6.19 -5.04
N GLY A 10 6.06 5.48 -4.58
CA GLY A 10 6.42 5.47 -3.15
C GLY A 10 6.99 6.80 -2.64
N SER A 11 7.40 6.83 -1.36
CA SER A 11 8.05 8.00 -0.77
C SER A 11 9.29 8.45 -1.56
N THR A 12 10.08 7.50 -2.09
CA THR A 12 11.23 7.77 -2.97
C THR A 12 10.83 8.34 -4.33
N GLY A 13 9.62 8.04 -4.81
CA GLY A 13 9.04 8.64 -6.01
C GLY A 13 8.25 9.92 -5.71
N GLU A 14 8.46 10.52 -4.53
CA GLU A 14 7.97 11.84 -4.16
C GLU A 14 6.45 12.04 -4.29
N ASN A 15 5.64 10.98 -4.09
CA ASN A 15 4.18 11.02 -4.30
C ASN A 15 3.49 12.25 -3.67
N PHE A 16 3.88 12.69 -2.48
CA PHE A 16 3.24 13.84 -1.82
C PHE A 16 3.59 15.20 -2.40
N MET A 17 4.57 15.28 -3.31
CA MET A 17 4.95 16.48 -4.06
C MET A 17 4.28 16.56 -5.44
N LEU A 18 3.56 15.52 -5.85
CA LEU A 18 2.95 15.39 -7.16
C LEU A 18 1.44 15.62 -7.09
N SER A 19 0.90 16.20 -8.15
CA SER A 19 -0.54 16.25 -8.39
C SER A 19 -1.12 14.86 -8.70
N THR A 20 -2.43 14.70 -8.54
CA THR A 20 -3.14 13.46 -8.91
C THR A 20 -2.88 13.05 -10.36
N GLU A 21 -2.86 14.01 -11.28
CA GLU A 21 -2.65 13.75 -12.70
C GLU A 21 -1.21 13.31 -13.01
N GLU A 22 -0.22 13.91 -12.37
CA GLU A 22 1.18 13.46 -12.48
C GLU A 22 1.36 12.03 -11.97
N LYS A 23 0.69 11.67 -10.86
CA LYS A 23 0.70 10.29 -10.33
C LYS A 23 0.09 9.30 -11.31
N LYS A 24 -1.07 9.65 -11.90
CA LYS A 24 -1.70 8.82 -12.93
C LYS A 24 -0.78 8.62 -14.13
N GLU A 25 -0.15 9.69 -14.61
CA GLU A 25 0.76 9.60 -15.76
C GLU A 25 1.96 8.70 -15.45
N ILE A 26 2.54 8.80 -14.25
CA ILE A 26 3.59 7.87 -13.78
C ILE A 26 3.08 6.43 -13.78
N PHE A 27 1.86 6.16 -13.27
CA PHE A 27 1.33 4.80 -13.25
C PHE A 27 1.13 4.24 -14.66
N ARG A 28 0.63 5.06 -15.58
CA ARG A 28 0.42 4.71 -16.98
C ARG A 28 1.75 4.37 -17.67
N ILE A 29 2.75 5.25 -17.55
CA ILE A 29 4.08 5.04 -18.14
C ILE A 29 4.71 3.76 -17.56
N ALA A 30 4.69 3.58 -16.25
CA ALA A 30 5.28 2.40 -15.62
C ALA A 30 4.60 1.09 -16.09
N LYS A 31 3.27 1.08 -16.27
CA LYS A 31 2.56 -0.08 -16.82
C LYS A 31 2.88 -0.32 -18.29
N ASP A 32 2.92 0.73 -19.11
CA ASP A 32 3.19 0.61 -20.55
C ASP A 32 4.60 0.05 -20.83
N GLU A 33 5.59 0.50 -20.06
CA GLU A 33 6.98 0.03 -20.17
C GLU A 33 7.16 -1.38 -19.59
N ALA A 34 6.62 -1.65 -18.40
CA ALA A 34 6.78 -2.96 -17.74
C ALA A 34 5.91 -4.06 -18.39
N LYS A 35 4.76 -3.69 -18.97
CA LYS A 35 3.73 -4.60 -19.50
C LYS A 35 3.34 -5.63 -18.44
N ASP A 36 3.52 -6.92 -18.74
CA ASP A 36 3.26 -8.03 -17.83
C ASP A 36 4.54 -8.81 -17.47
N GLN A 37 5.71 -8.19 -17.66
CA GLN A 37 7.01 -8.85 -17.48
C GLN A 37 7.43 -8.97 -16.01
N ILE A 38 6.99 -8.02 -15.17
CA ILE A 38 7.31 -7.92 -13.75
C ILE A 38 6.07 -7.47 -12.97
N ALA A 39 6.05 -7.75 -11.67
CA ALA A 39 4.94 -7.32 -10.82
C ALA A 39 4.96 -5.81 -10.58
N LEU A 40 3.79 -5.19 -10.56
CA LEU A 40 3.63 -3.76 -10.26
C LEU A 40 2.74 -3.55 -9.03
N ILE A 41 3.25 -2.75 -8.09
CA ILE A 41 2.51 -2.27 -6.93
C ILE A 41 2.38 -0.75 -7.04
N ALA A 42 1.16 -0.23 -7.09
CA ALA A 42 0.92 1.22 -7.08
C ALA A 42 0.76 1.70 -5.64
N GLN A 43 1.57 2.66 -5.21
CA GLN A 43 1.23 3.41 -4.00
C GLN A 43 0.13 4.41 -4.36
N VAL A 44 -1.05 4.26 -3.77
CA VAL A 44 -2.21 5.16 -3.98
C VAL A 44 -2.62 5.92 -2.72
N GLY A 45 -1.97 5.66 -1.58
CA GLY A 45 -2.29 6.29 -0.31
C GLY A 45 -2.03 7.80 -0.31
N SER A 46 -3.11 8.54 -0.12
CA SER A 46 -3.16 9.99 0.10
C SER A 46 -3.81 10.33 1.45
N VAL A 47 -3.54 11.53 1.97
CA VAL A 47 -4.28 12.13 3.11
C VAL A 47 -5.74 12.43 2.74
N ASN A 48 -6.06 12.50 1.45
CA ASN A 48 -7.42 12.60 0.93
C ASN A 48 -7.91 11.22 0.48
N LEU A 49 -8.87 10.64 1.20
CA LEU A 49 -9.44 9.32 0.86
C LEU A 49 -10.04 9.28 -0.55
N LYS A 50 -10.64 10.38 -1.03
CA LYS A 50 -11.22 10.42 -2.39
C LYS A 50 -10.14 10.29 -3.46
N GLU A 51 -9.02 10.98 -3.29
CA GLU A 51 -7.86 10.86 -4.19
C GLU A 51 -7.27 9.44 -4.14
N ALA A 52 -7.18 8.85 -2.94
CA ALA A 52 -6.66 7.49 -2.79
C ALA A 52 -7.52 6.45 -3.52
N VAL A 53 -8.85 6.60 -3.45
CA VAL A 53 -9.80 5.77 -4.20
C VAL A 53 -9.68 6.02 -5.70
N GLU A 54 -9.59 7.27 -6.14
CA GLU A 54 -9.44 7.64 -7.55
C GLU A 54 -8.17 7.03 -8.17
N LEU A 55 -7.03 7.21 -7.52
CA LEU A 55 -5.75 6.61 -7.92
C LEU A 55 -5.81 5.07 -7.88
N GLY A 56 -6.47 4.51 -6.87
CA GLY A 56 -6.69 3.07 -6.73
C GLY A 56 -7.49 2.47 -7.88
N LYS A 57 -8.57 3.14 -8.29
CA LYS A 57 -9.40 2.71 -9.44
C LYS A 57 -8.59 2.76 -10.71
N TYR A 58 -7.91 3.88 -10.96
CA TYR A 58 -7.07 4.05 -12.15
C TYR A 58 -5.95 3.02 -12.25
N ALA A 59 -5.19 2.78 -11.16
CA ALA A 59 -4.15 1.75 -11.15
C ALA A 59 -4.71 0.34 -11.37
N THR A 60 -5.91 0.06 -10.86
CA THR A 60 -6.59 -1.23 -11.08
C THR A 60 -7.03 -1.40 -12.53
N GLU A 61 -7.59 -0.36 -13.15
CA GLU A 61 -7.96 -0.36 -14.57
C GLU A 61 -6.74 -0.58 -15.49
N LEU A 62 -5.58 -0.03 -15.13
CA LEU A 62 -4.31 -0.28 -15.82
C LEU A 62 -3.78 -1.71 -15.65
N GLY A 63 -4.32 -2.49 -14.70
CA GLY A 63 -3.88 -3.86 -14.45
C GLY A 63 -2.64 -3.97 -13.56
N TYR A 64 -2.52 -3.12 -12.54
CA TYR A 64 -1.57 -3.31 -11.44
C TYR A 64 -1.95 -4.52 -10.59
N ASP A 65 -0.96 -5.33 -10.19
CA ASP A 65 -1.17 -6.57 -9.43
C ASP A 65 -1.65 -6.34 -7.99
N CYS A 66 -1.27 -5.20 -7.40
CA CYS A 66 -1.62 -4.83 -6.04
C CYS A 66 -1.55 -3.31 -5.84
N LEU A 67 -2.35 -2.81 -4.90
CA LEU A 67 -2.24 -1.46 -4.38
C LEU A 67 -1.42 -1.45 -3.09
N SER A 68 -0.87 -0.31 -2.75
CA SER A 68 -0.29 -0.01 -1.46
C SER A 68 -0.73 1.36 -1.00
N ALA A 69 -0.98 1.53 0.29
CA ALA A 69 -1.33 2.85 0.83
C ALA A 69 -0.58 3.10 2.14
N VAL A 70 0.11 4.24 2.18
CA VAL A 70 0.69 4.73 3.43
C VAL A 70 -0.44 5.06 4.39
N THR A 71 -0.26 4.77 5.67
CA THR A 71 -1.25 5.12 6.70
C THR A 71 -1.61 6.60 6.59
N PRO A 72 -2.91 6.98 6.63
CA PRO A 72 -3.30 8.38 6.58
C PRO A 72 -2.65 9.13 7.76
N PHE A 73 -2.04 10.28 7.45
CA PHE A 73 -1.21 11.04 8.37
C PHE A 73 -1.61 12.52 8.34
N TYR A 74 -0.83 13.38 9.00
CA TYR A 74 -1.12 14.79 9.31
C TYR A 74 -2.12 14.99 10.46
N TYR A 75 -3.31 14.37 10.39
CA TYR A 75 -4.25 14.34 11.51
C TYR A 75 -4.07 13.11 12.39
N LYS A 76 -4.51 13.20 13.64
CA LYS A 76 -4.53 12.07 14.58
C LYS A 76 -5.77 11.22 14.35
N PHE A 77 -5.66 10.26 13.43
CA PHE A 77 -6.71 9.27 13.19
C PHE A 77 -6.66 8.15 14.24
N SER A 78 -7.83 7.73 14.69
CA SER A 78 -8.03 6.52 15.46
C SER A 78 -7.85 5.27 14.58
N PHE A 79 -7.60 4.11 15.20
CA PHE A 79 -7.48 2.87 14.45
C PHE A 79 -8.75 2.51 13.65
N PRO A 80 -9.99 2.67 14.17
CA PRO A 80 -11.19 2.46 13.36
C PRO A 80 -11.23 3.31 12.09
N GLU A 81 -10.77 4.56 12.13
CA GLU A 81 -10.70 5.44 10.96
C GLU A 81 -9.62 4.98 9.97
N ILE A 82 -8.45 4.56 10.46
CA ILE A 82 -7.39 3.97 9.63
C ILE A 82 -7.88 2.68 8.96
N LYS A 83 -8.60 1.82 9.70
CA LYS A 83 -9.18 0.60 9.15
C LYS A 83 -10.23 0.92 8.09
N HIS A 84 -11.11 1.88 8.36
CA HIS A 84 -12.11 2.35 7.39
C HIS A 84 -11.46 2.89 6.11
N TYR A 85 -10.35 3.62 6.23
CA TYR A 85 -9.58 4.11 5.08
C TYR A 85 -9.11 2.96 4.16
N TYR A 86 -8.47 1.93 4.73
CA TYR A 86 -8.03 0.77 3.94
C TYR A 86 -9.20 -0.03 3.36
N ASP A 87 -10.22 -0.33 4.17
CA ASP A 87 -11.38 -1.09 3.72
C ASP A 87 -12.14 -0.37 2.59
N THR A 88 -12.23 0.96 2.64
CA THR A 88 -12.88 1.75 1.59
C THR A 88 -12.11 1.66 0.27
N ILE A 89 -10.78 1.83 0.29
CA ILE A 89 -9.97 1.71 -0.93
C ILE A 89 -10.11 0.29 -1.52
N ILE A 90 -10.07 -0.74 -0.68
CA ILE A 90 -10.22 -2.14 -1.11
C ILE A 90 -11.60 -2.38 -1.72
N ALA A 91 -12.67 -1.92 -1.07
CA ALA A 91 -14.04 -2.13 -1.52
C ALA A 91 -14.31 -1.43 -2.86
N GLU A 92 -13.83 -0.19 -3.02
CA GLU A 92 -14.06 0.62 -4.22
C GLU A 92 -13.23 0.21 -5.43
N THR A 93 -12.11 -0.48 -5.22
CA THR A 93 -11.20 -0.90 -6.30
C THR A 93 -11.30 -2.39 -6.60
N GLY A 94 -11.71 -3.20 -5.63
CA GLY A 94 -11.66 -4.66 -5.73
C GLY A 94 -10.23 -5.23 -5.77
N ASN A 95 -9.19 -4.41 -5.64
CA ASN A 95 -7.80 -4.84 -5.74
C ASN A 95 -7.23 -5.28 -4.39
N ASN A 96 -6.10 -5.98 -4.42
CA ASN A 96 -5.35 -6.35 -3.24
C ASN A 96 -4.61 -5.13 -2.65
N MET A 97 -4.28 -5.20 -1.36
CA MET A 97 -3.68 -4.11 -0.60
C MET A 97 -2.46 -4.56 0.18
N ILE A 98 -1.41 -3.75 0.12
CA ILE A 98 -0.28 -3.76 1.06
C ILE A 98 -0.37 -2.51 1.93
N VAL A 99 -0.44 -2.72 3.24
CA VAL A 99 -0.41 -1.63 4.23
C VAL A 99 1.01 -1.07 4.28
N TYR A 100 1.21 0.21 4.01
CA TYR A 100 2.53 0.83 4.16
C TYR A 100 2.63 1.55 5.51
N SER A 101 3.40 0.95 6.43
CA SER A 101 3.64 1.47 7.77
C SER A 101 5.04 2.09 7.85
N ILE A 102 5.08 3.42 8.05
CA ILE A 102 6.31 4.20 8.25
C ILE A 102 6.11 5.22 9.38
N PRO A 103 6.05 4.77 10.64
CA PRO A 103 5.71 5.61 11.79
C PRO A 103 6.64 6.82 11.94
N PHE A 104 7.89 6.70 11.51
CA PHE A 104 8.85 7.81 11.52
C PHE A 104 8.38 9.05 10.74
N LEU A 105 7.67 8.85 9.61
CA LEU A 105 7.13 9.94 8.80
C LEU A 105 5.65 10.22 9.08
N THR A 106 4.88 9.21 9.48
CA THR A 106 3.42 9.35 9.64
C THR A 106 2.99 9.68 11.06
N GLY A 107 3.81 9.38 12.06
CA GLY A 107 3.43 9.41 13.47
C GLY A 107 2.42 8.32 13.88
N VAL A 108 2.04 7.45 12.96
CA VAL A 108 1.05 6.38 13.17
C VAL A 108 1.77 5.10 13.60
N ASN A 109 1.66 4.76 14.88
CA ASN A 109 2.15 3.49 15.42
C ASN A 109 1.00 2.48 15.47
N MET A 110 1.19 1.32 14.82
CA MET A 110 0.24 0.22 14.87
C MET A 110 0.85 -0.98 15.61
N GLY A 111 0.09 -1.55 16.54
CA GLY A 111 0.46 -2.78 17.25
C GLY A 111 0.04 -4.05 16.51
N ILE A 112 0.46 -5.20 17.02
CA ILE A 112 0.16 -6.53 16.44
C ILE A 112 -1.34 -6.76 16.32
N GLU A 113 -2.12 -6.40 17.35
CA GLU A 113 -3.58 -6.55 17.35
C GLU A 113 -4.22 -5.76 16.22
N GLN A 114 -3.78 -4.51 16.02
CA GLN A 114 -4.29 -3.62 14.98
C GLN A 114 -3.94 -4.13 13.58
N PHE A 115 -2.71 -4.60 13.37
CA PHE A 115 -2.37 -5.29 12.14
C PHE A 115 -3.24 -6.54 11.93
N GLY A 116 -3.42 -7.36 12.98
CA GLY A 116 -4.30 -8.53 12.95
C GLY A 116 -5.73 -8.21 12.53
N GLU A 117 -6.30 -7.11 13.01
CA GLU A 117 -7.62 -6.61 12.59
C GLU A 117 -7.67 -6.21 11.10
N LEU A 118 -6.61 -5.62 10.55
CA LEU A 118 -6.52 -5.33 9.11
C LEU A 118 -6.44 -6.63 8.30
N TYR A 119 -5.68 -7.63 8.76
CA TYR A 119 -5.53 -8.93 8.08
C TYR A 119 -6.80 -9.79 8.10
N LYS A 120 -7.84 -9.45 8.88
CA LYS A 120 -9.15 -10.07 8.75
C LYS A 120 -9.78 -9.83 7.37
N ASN A 121 -9.39 -8.76 6.68
CA ASN A 121 -9.77 -8.54 5.29
C ASN A 121 -8.84 -9.36 4.37
N PRO A 122 -9.35 -10.37 3.62
CA PRO A 122 -8.53 -11.29 2.84
C PRO A 122 -7.78 -10.63 1.68
N LYS A 123 -8.14 -9.41 1.30
CA LYS A 123 -7.42 -8.61 0.29
C LYS A 123 -6.24 -7.83 0.85
N VAL A 124 -6.07 -7.77 2.17
CA VAL A 124 -4.85 -7.25 2.80
C VAL A 124 -3.80 -8.35 2.77
N LEU A 125 -2.87 -8.26 1.82
CA LEU A 125 -1.87 -9.31 1.58
C LEU A 125 -0.63 -9.16 2.45
N GLY A 126 -0.39 -7.98 3.00
CA GLY A 126 0.86 -7.71 3.69
C GLY A 126 1.02 -6.29 4.23
N VAL A 127 2.19 -6.08 4.81
CA VAL A 127 2.68 -4.78 5.28
C VAL A 127 4.04 -4.48 4.67
N LYS A 128 4.19 -3.30 4.05
CA LYS A 128 5.50 -2.69 3.81
C LYS A 128 5.91 -2.01 5.12
N PHE A 129 6.77 -2.67 5.89
CA PHE A 129 7.16 -2.21 7.23
C PHE A 129 8.45 -1.40 7.16
N THR A 130 8.38 -0.13 7.54
CA THR A 130 9.52 0.80 7.54
C THR A 130 9.65 1.43 8.92
N ALA A 131 10.07 0.59 9.88
CA ALA A 131 10.42 0.99 11.22
C ALA A 131 11.59 0.13 11.73
N GLY A 132 12.36 0.66 12.70
CA GLY A 132 13.46 -0.06 13.35
C GLY A 132 13.02 -1.05 14.43
N ASP A 133 11.71 -1.27 14.61
CA ASP A 133 11.17 -2.20 15.59
C ASP A 133 11.15 -3.64 15.03
N PHE A 134 12.32 -4.29 15.10
CA PHE A 134 12.46 -5.67 14.66
C PHE A 134 11.70 -6.67 15.52
N TYR A 135 11.41 -6.34 16.78
CA TYR A 135 10.63 -7.18 17.67
C TYR A 135 9.17 -7.25 17.20
N LEU A 136 8.57 -6.10 16.89
CA LEU A 136 7.25 -6.04 16.28
C LEU A 136 7.23 -6.74 14.92
N LEU A 137 8.23 -6.52 14.07
CA LEU A 137 8.34 -7.18 12.77
C LEU A 137 8.37 -8.71 12.91
N GLU A 138 9.15 -9.24 13.85
CA GLU A 138 9.26 -10.67 14.13
C GLU A 138 7.91 -11.27 14.56
N ARG A 139 7.22 -10.59 15.47
CA ARG A 139 5.90 -11.02 15.94
C ARG A 139 4.85 -10.93 14.84
N LEU A 140 4.89 -9.90 13.99
CA LEU A 140 4.01 -9.79 12.82
C LEU A 140 4.24 -10.94 11.85
N LYS A 141 5.49 -11.30 11.56
CA LYS A 141 5.80 -12.45 10.69
C LYS A 141 5.25 -13.76 11.25
N LYS A 142 5.25 -13.93 12.58
CA LYS A 142 4.68 -15.11 13.26
C LYS A 142 3.15 -15.12 13.29
N SER A 143 2.52 -13.95 13.42
CA SER A 143 1.05 -13.86 13.45
C SER A 143 0.42 -14.01 12.07
N LEU A 144 1.21 -13.84 11.00
CA LEU A 144 0.77 -14.04 9.63
C LEU A 144 0.86 -15.51 9.24
N SER A 145 -0.30 -16.12 8.97
CA SER A 145 -0.41 -17.50 8.49
C SER A 145 0.08 -17.68 7.04
N LYS A 146 0.35 -16.58 6.32
CA LYS A 146 0.92 -16.58 4.97
C LYS A 146 2.21 -15.75 4.98
N PRO A 147 3.29 -16.21 4.34
CA PRO A 147 4.50 -15.42 4.21
C PRO A 147 4.19 -14.10 3.49
N LEU A 148 4.78 -13.01 3.97
CA LEU A 148 4.76 -11.71 3.32
C LEU A 148 5.49 -11.81 1.97
N ASN A 149 4.78 -12.21 0.92
CA ASN A 149 5.33 -12.35 -0.42
C ASN A 149 5.36 -10.99 -1.11
N LEU A 150 6.47 -10.26 -0.94
CA LEU A 150 6.71 -8.98 -1.59
C LEU A 150 7.05 -9.11 -3.10
N GLY A 151 7.23 -10.34 -3.62
CA GLY A 151 7.81 -10.57 -4.95
C GLY A 151 6.97 -11.38 -5.95
N ARG A 152 5.84 -11.97 -5.55
CA ARG A 152 4.95 -12.71 -6.48
C ARG A 152 3.49 -12.59 -6.04
N PHE A 153 2.73 -11.78 -6.76
CA PHE A 153 1.26 -11.72 -6.67
C PHE A 153 0.59 -12.75 -7.60
N ARG A 154 1.34 -13.75 -8.06
CA ARG A 154 0.88 -14.86 -8.90
C ARG A 154 1.10 -16.19 -8.19
#